data_AF-A0A524Q9S6-F1
#
_entry.id   AF-A0A524Q9S6-F1
#
_cell.length_a   1.000
_cell.length_b   1.000
_cell.length_c   1.000
_cell.angle_alpha   90.00
_cell.angle_beta   90.00
_cell.angle_gamma   90.00
#
_symmetry.space_group_name_H-M   'P 1'
#
loop_
_entity.id
_entity.type
_entity.pdbx_description
1 polymer ?
#
loop_
_entity_poly.entity_id
_entity_poly.type
_entity_poly.pdbx_seq_one_letter_code
_entity_poly.pdbx_strand_id
1 'polypeptide(L)'
;GTAVPVRIHRENIIEDVFSHSSAAHENVISRALKRFQSDGRGILLYLREGSSGVPAWALSESPPFGNDELESEATRARDWREVGVGAQILRELGVTSITLLATRHRTYIGLAGFGIELVRTELLGE
;
A
#
# COMPACT_ATOMS: atom_id res chain seq x y z
N GLY A 1 -10.54 -10.68 11.92
CA GLY A 1 -9.16 -10.73 12.43
C GLY A 1 -8.76 -9.37 12.99
N THR A 2 -8.03 -9.34 14.10
CA THR A 2 -7.61 -8.11 14.80
C THR A 2 -6.08 -7.95 14.77
N ALA A 3 -5.64 -6.70 14.68
CA ALA A 3 -4.24 -6.28 14.60
C ALA A 3 -3.45 -7.08 13.54
N VAL A 4 -4.07 -7.36 12.40
CA VAL A 4 -3.48 -8.19 11.34
C VAL A 4 -2.35 -7.40 10.66
N PRO A 5 -1.14 -7.95 10.50
CA PRO A 5 -0.09 -7.31 9.71
C PRO A 5 -0.54 -7.21 8.25
N VAL A 6 -0.58 -5.99 7.70
CA VAL A 6 -1.01 -5.75 6.32
C VAL A 6 0.01 -4.90 5.59
N ARG A 7 0.46 -5.37 4.44
CA ARG A 7 1.23 -4.59 3.47
C ARG A 7 0.33 -4.26 2.29
N ILE A 8 0.06 -2.98 2.09
CA ILE A 8 -0.59 -2.49 0.87
C ILE A 8 0.52 -2.09 -0.09
N HIS A 9 0.67 -2.86 -1.16
CA HIS A 9 1.75 -2.73 -2.13
C HIS A 9 1.15 -2.37 -3.49
N ARG A 10 1.51 -1.20 -4.01
CA ARG A 10 1.27 -0.87 -5.42
C ARG A 10 2.28 -1.64 -6.26
N GLU A 11 1.79 -2.24 -7.34
CA GLU A 11 2.64 -2.89 -8.33
C GLU A 11 3.78 -1.99 -8.79
N ASN A 12 5.00 -2.51 -8.72
CA ASN A 12 6.16 -1.99 -9.40
C ASN A 12 6.88 -3.19 -10.03
N ILE A 13 6.46 -3.59 -11.23
CA ILE A 13 6.92 -4.83 -11.89
C ILE A 13 8.45 -4.90 -11.96
N ILE A 14 9.12 -3.77 -12.18
CA ILE A 14 10.58 -3.72 -12.28
C ILE A 14 11.22 -4.14 -10.94
N GLU A 15 10.79 -3.52 -9.84
CA GLU A 15 11.29 -3.91 -8.52
C GLU A 15 10.77 -5.27 -8.09
N ASP A 16 9.50 -5.57 -8.28
CA ASP A 16 8.86 -6.77 -7.74
C ASP A 16 9.37 -8.06 -8.41
N VAL A 17 9.70 -8.00 -9.70
CA VAL A 17 10.13 -9.17 -10.49
C VAL A 17 11.64 -9.21 -10.71
N PHE A 18 12.27 -8.06 -10.97
CA PHE A 18 13.68 -7.99 -11.37
C PHE A 18 14.63 -7.58 -10.24
N SER A 19 14.14 -7.22 -9.05
CA SER A 19 15.02 -7.04 -7.90
C SER A 19 15.66 -8.38 -7.52
N HIS A 20 16.99 -8.40 -7.54
CA HIS A 20 17.75 -9.56 -7.13
C HIS A 20 17.67 -9.68 -5.61
N SER A 21 17.04 -10.74 -5.09
CA SER A 21 17.11 -11.10 -3.68
C SER A 21 18.52 -11.60 -3.34
N SER A 22 19.49 -10.69 -3.27
CA SER A 22 20.74 -10.93 -2.57
C SER A 22 20.59 -10.47 -1.11
N ALA A 23 21.33 -11.07 -0.19
CA ALA A 23 21.25 -10.71 1.24
C ALA A 23 21.50 -9.21 1.53
N ALA A 24 22.04 -8.45 0.57
CA ALA A 24 22.31 -7.02 0.68
C ALA A 24 21.19 -6.13 0.09
N HIS A 25 20.27 -6.65 -0.72
CA HIS A 25 19.22 -5.86 -1.38
C HIS A 25 17.91 -6.66 -1.38
N GLU A 26 17.23 -6.68 -0.24
CA GLU A 26 15.93 -7.32 -0.13
C GLU A 26 14.81 -6.34 -0.50
N ASN A 27 13.94 -6.72 -1.43
CA ASN A 27 12.81 -5.87 -1.79
C ASN A 27 11.74 -5.81 -0.68
N VAL A 28 10.88 -4.80 -0.76
CA VAL A 28 9.86 -4.54 0.26
C VAL A 28 8.86 -5.69 0.42
N ILE A 29 8.54 -6.42 -0.65
CA ILE A 29 7.63 -7.57 -0.60
C ILE A 29 8.27 -8.68 0.24
N SER A 30 9.53 -9.04 -0.03
CA SER A 30 10.25 -10.07 0.70
C SER A 30 10.39 -9.72 2.18
N ARG A 31 10.67 -8.46 2.52
CA ARG A 31 10.67 -7.98 3.93
C ARG A 31 9.29 -8.13 4.59
N ALA A 32 8.22 -7.77 3.89
CA ALA A 32 6.86 -7.94 4.40
C ALA A 32 6.50 -9.43 4.61
N LEU A 33 6.87 -10.30 3.67
CA LEU A 33 6.64 -11.74 3.76
C LEU A 33 7.42 -12.37 4.92
N LYS A 34 8.69 -11.99 5.14
CA LYS A 34 9.46 -12.40 6.32
C LYS A 34 8.79 -11.96 7.61
N ARG A 35 8.33 -10.71 7.65
CA ARG A 35 7.61 -10.17 8.81
C ARG A 35 6.32 -10.95 9.10
N PHE A 36 5.57 -11.33 8.06
CA PHE A 36 4.38 -12.19 8.19
C PHE A 36 4.73 -13.60 8.65
N GLN A 37 5.84 -14.15 8.17
CA GLN A 37 6.33 -15.46 8.61
C GLN A 37 6.63 -15.46 10.11
N SER A 38 7.27 -14.40 10.63
CA SER A 38 7.52 -14.25 12.08
C SER A 38 6.24 -14.19 12.91
N ASP A 39 5.16 -13.58 12.40
CA ASP A 39 3.86 -13.51 13.08
C ASP A 39 2.97 -14.74 12.84
N GLY A 40 3.36 -15.63 11.92
CA GLY A 40 2.53 -16.75 11.45
C GLY A 40 1.26 -16.31 10.71
N ARG A 41 1.13 -15.02 10.37
CA ARG A 41 -0.04 -14.43 9.71
C ARG A 41 0.31 -13.11 9.03
N GLY A 42 -0.43 -12.76 7.99
CA GLY A 42 -0.35 -11.46 7.35
C GLY A 42 -1.16 -11.40 6.07
N ILE A 43 -1.36 -10.19 5.55
CA ILE A 43 -2.04 -9.95 4.27
C ILE A 43 -1.14 -9.05 3.41
N LEU A 44 -0.78 -9.53 2.23
CA LEU A 44 -0.21 -8.71 1.16
C LEU A 44 -1.32 -8.32 0.20
N LEU A 45 -1.70 -7.05 0.19
CA LEU A 45 -2.58 -6.50 -0.83
C LEU A 45 -1.73 -5.96 -1.97
N TYR A 46 -1.66 -6.73 -3.06
CA TYR A 46 -0.96 -6.33 -4.29
C TYR A 46 -1.95 -5.62 -5.22
N LEU A 47 -1.85 -4.30 -5.30
CA LEU A 47 -2.72 -3.45 -6.11
C LEU A 47 -2.08 -3.28 -7.49
N ARG A 48 -2.59 -4.06 -8.46
CA ARG A 48 -2.20 -3.98 -9.87
C ARG A 48 -2.61 -2.64 -10.45
N GLU A 49 -1.71 -2.02 -11.19
CA GLU A 49 -1.99 -0.74 -11.79
C GLU A 49 -3.08 -0.83 -12.88
N GLY A 50 -3.97 0.18 -12.94
CA GLY A 50 -5.05 0.23 -13.93
C GLY A 50 -6.15 -0.82 -13.72
N SER A 51 -6.09 -1.59 -12.64
CA SER A 51 -7.18 -2.47 -12.23
C SER A 51 -8.35 -1.68 -11.63
N SER A 52 -9.53 -2.30 -11.53
CA SER A 52 -10.75 -1.62 -11.05
C SER A 52 -10.51 -0.94 -9.69
N GLY A 53 -10.68 0.39 -9.65
CA GLY A 53 -10.47 1.19 -8.45
C GLY A 53 -9.01 1.51 -8.09
N VAL A 54 -8.03 0.97 -8.82
CA VAL A 54 -6.59 1.32 -8.69
C VAL A 54 -6.21 2.23 -9.86
N PRO A 55 -6.10 3.55 -9.64
CA PRO A 55 -5.79 4.48 -10.72
C PRO A 55 -4.41 4.19 -11.28
N ALA A 56 -4.31 4.08 -12.61
CA ALA A 56 -3.02 4.11 -13.27
C ALA A 56 -2.33 5.44 -12.98
N TRP A 57 -1.02 5.42 -12.74
CA TRP A 57 -0.28 6.65 -12.90
C TRP A 57 -0.33 6.93 -14.40
N ALA A 58 -0.87 8.10 -14.76
CA ALA A 58 -0.43 8.66 -16.03
C ALA A 58 1.10 8.72 -15.91
N LEU A 59 1.82 8.02 -16.80
CA LEU A 59 3.15 8.43 -17.21
C LEU A 59 3.02 9.92 -17.53
N SER A 60 3.25 10.77 -16.54
CA SER A 60 3.07 12.19 -16.70
C SER A 60 4.20 12.61 -17.61
N GLU A 61 3.91 12.71 -18.91
CA GLU A 61 4.44 13.83 -19.68
C GLU A 61 4.19 15.04 -18.79
N SER A 62 5.25 15.52 -18.13
CA SER A 62 5.19 16.67 -17.24
C SER A 62 4.41 17.75 -17.99
N PRO A 63 3.24 18.21 -17.49
CA PRO A 63 2.55 19.29 -18.16
C PRO A 63 3.51 20.48 -18.18
N PRO A 64 3.60 21.21 -19.29
CA PRO A 64 4.48 22.36 -19.39
C PRO A 64 3.97 23.42 -18.41
N PHE A 65 4.58 23.49 -17.22
CA PHE A 65 4.49 24.55 -16.22
C PHE A 65 3.11 24.85 -15.60
N GLY A 66 3.03 24.86 -14.26
CA GLY A 66 2.39 26.00 -13.58
C GLY A 66 1.30 25.79 -12.53
N ASN A 67 1.09 24.63 -11.90
CA ASN A 67 0.04 24.49 -10.88
C ASN A 67 0.24 23.29 -9.92
N ASP A 68 1.19 23.43 -8.98
CA ASP A 68 1.51 22.47 -7.91
C ASP A 68 0.28 22.04 -7.06
N GLU A 69 -0.71 22.93 -6.89
CA GLU A 69 -1.89 22.66 -6.07
C GLU A 69 -2.84 21.62 -6.70
N LEU A 70 -3.03 21.66 -8.02
CA LEU A 70 -3.88 20.71 -8.76
C LEU A 70 -3.23 19.33 -8.84
N GLU A 71 -1.91 19.27 -8.97
CA GLU A 71 -1.14 18.03 -8.95
C GLU A 71 -1.22 17.34 -7.58
N SER A 72 -1.21 18.13 -6.50
CA SER A 72 -1.43 17.66 -5.13
C SER A 72 -2.84 17.09 -4.92
N GLU A 73 -3.88 17.75 -5.45
CA GLU A 73 -5.27 17.25 -5.35
C GLU A 73 -5.51 15.96 -6.11
N ALA A 74 -5.01 15.87 -7.35
CA ALA A 74 -5.11 14.66 -8.16
C ALA A 74 -4.38 13.49 -7.50
N THR A 75 -3.18 13.73 -6.96
CA THR A 75 -2.39 12.73 -6.24
C THR A 75 -3.10 12.26 -4.98
N ARG A 76 -3.66 13.20 -4.19
CA ARG A 76 -4.50 12.87 -3.03
C ARG A 76 -5.67 11.99 -3.46
N ALA A 77 -6.47 12.43 -4.42
CA ALA A 77 -7.65 11.70 -4.87
C ALA A 77 -7.33 10.27 -5.36
N ARG A 78 -6.17 10.07 -6.00
CA ARG A 78 -5.68 8.73 -6.35
C ARG A 78 -5.41 7.89 -5.10
N ASP A 79 -4.61 8.41 -4.17
CA ASP A 79 -4.29 7.73 -2.90
C ASP A 79 -5.57 7.35 -2.13
N TRP A 80 -6.59 8.24 -2.07
CA TRP A 80 -7.87 7.95 -1.42
C TRP A 80 -8.63 6.77 -2.05
N ARG A 81 -8.65 6.65 -3.39
CA ARG A 81 -9.31 5.51 -4.05
C ARG A 81 -8.63 4.19 -3.71
N GLU A 82 -7.31 4.19 -3.60
CA GLU A 82 -6.57 2.98 -3.23
C GLU A 82 -6.86 2.52 -1.81
N VAL A 83 -6.91 3.49 -0.89
CA VAL A 83 -7.31 3.22 0.49
C VAL A 83 -8.72 2.65 0.52
N GLY A 84 -9.65 3.17 -0.29
CA GLY A 84 -11.01 2.65 -0.41
C GLY A 84 -11.07 1.20 -0.87
N VAL A 85 -10.38 0.86 -1.97
CA VAL A 85 -10.35 -0.53 -2.47
C VAL A 85 -9.70 -1.47 -1.46
N GLY A 86 -8.55 -1.08 -0.89
CA GLY A 86 -7.86 -1.88 0.12
C GLY A 86 -8.74 -2.13 1.35
N ALA A 87 -9.47 -1.11 1.81
CA ALA A 87 -10.37 -1.22 2.95
C ALA A 87 -11.58 -2.14 2.66
N GLN A 88 -12.15 -2.10 1.45
CA GLN A 88 -13.23 -3.01 1.06
C GLN A 88 -12.76 -4.47 1.06
N ILE A 89 -11.59 -4.75 0.46
CA ILE A 89 -11.00 -6.09 0.44
C ILE A 89 -10.77 -6.60 1.86
N LEU A 90 -10.17 -5.78 2.73
CA LEU A 90 -9.91 -6.15 4.12
C LEU A 90 -11.20 -6.46 4.89
N ARG A 91 -12.25 -5.66 4.68
CA ARG A 91 -13.56 -5.90 5.31
C ARG A 91 -14.16 -7.23 4.85
N GLU A 92 -14.10 -7.54 3.56
CA GLU A 92 -14.59 -8.80 3.00
C GLU A 92 -13.80 -10.02 3.53
N LEU A 93 -12.50 -9.84 3.80
CA LEU A 93 -11.67 -10.83 4.49
C LEU A 93 -11.95 -10.93 6.00
N GLY A 94 -12.92 -10.17 6.52
CA GLY A 94 -13.32 -10.17 7.92
C GLY A 94 -12.30 -9.51 8.85
N VAL A 95 -11.47 -8.59 8.35
CA VAL A 95 -10.49 -7.84 9.15
C VAL A 95 -11.17 -6.64 9.80
N THR A 96 -10.93 -6.45 11.10
CA THR A 96 -11.48 -5.33 11.89
C THR A 96 -10.40 -4.37 12.37
N SER A 97 -9.14 -4.81 12.43
CA SER A 97 -8.02 -3.91 12.70
C SER A 97 -6.70 -4.41 12.12
N ILE A 98 -5.83 -3.48 11.74
CA ILE A 98 -4.56 -3.76 11.05
C ILE A 98 -3.35 -3.12 11.73
N THR A 99 -2.21 -3.78 11.60
CA THR A 99 -0.88 -3.17 11.73
C THR A 99 -0.35 -2.95 10.33
N LEU A 100 -0.19 -1.70 9.91
CA LEU A 100 0.24 -1.39 8.56
C LEU A 100 1.76 -1.51 8.45
N LEU A 101 2.24 -2.31 7.49
CA LEU A 101 3.65 -2.37 7.10
C LEU A 101 3.91 -1.36 5.96
N ALA A 102 4.66 -0.30 6.25
CA ALA A 102 4.92 0.79 5.30
C ALA A 102 6.42 1.05 5.13
N THR A 103 6.84 1.63 4.01
CA THR A 103 8.23 2.10 3.80
C THR A 103 8.41 3.55 4.22
N ARG A 104 7.31 4.29 4.38
CA ARG A 104 7.28 5.68 4.81
C ARG A 104 6.01 5.95 5.60
N HIS A 105 6.02 6.95 6.45
CA HIS A 105 4.80 7.41 7.10
C HIS A 105 3.83 7.93 6.04
N ARG A 106 2.68 7.28 5.94
CA ARG A 106 1.55 7.69 5.10
C ARG A 106 0.30 7.70 5.94
N THR A 107 -0.53 8.71 5.77
CA THR A 107 -1.81 8.81 6.46
C THR A 107 -2.86 8.04 5.68
N TYR A 108 -3.34 6.92 6.24
CA TYR A 108 -4.44 6.14 5.66
C TYR A 108 -5.76 6.66 6.20
N ILE A 109 -6.25 7.73 5.59
CA ILE A 109 -7.52 8.35 5.97
C ILE A 109 -8.65 7.56 5.30
N GLY A 110 -9.64 7.12 6.08
CA GLY A 110 -10.84 6.45 5.56
C GLY A 110 -11.04 5.00 6.00
N LEU A 111 -10.03 4.32 6.56
CA LEU A 111 -10.17 2.93 7.06
C LEU A 111 -11.31 2.80 8.09
N ALA A 112 -11.45 3.79 8.98
CA ALA A 112 -12.51 3.83 9.99
C ALA A 112 -13.92 3.81 9.37
N GLY A 113 -14.12 4.43 8.20
CA GLY A 113 -15.39 4.40 7.47
C GLY A 113 -15.77 3.01 6.94
N PHE A 114 -14.81 2.10 6.86
CA PHE A 114 -15.02 0.69 6.49
C PHE A 114 -15.07 -0.25 7.72
N GLY A 115 -15.05 0.31 8.94
CA GLY A 115 -15.02 -0.48 10.18
C GLY A 115 -13.65 -1.11 10.47
N ILE A 116 -12.57 -0.56 9.90
CA ILE A 116 -11.21 -1.04 10.10
C ILE A 116 -10.41 -0.02 10.91
N GLU A 117 -9.90 -0.46 12.05
CA GLU A 117 -9.01 0.32 12.89
C GLU A 117 -7.54 0.16 12.44
N LEU A 118 -6.82 1.28 12.31
CA LEU A 118 -5.37 1.28 12.15
C LEU A 118 -4.71 1.31 13.54
N VAL A 119 -4.20 0.17 14.00
CA VAL A 119 -3.60 0.04 15.35
C VAL A 119 -2.28 0.78 15.43
N ARG A 120 -1.40 0.56 14.44
CA ARG A 120 -0.13 1.27 14.30
C ARG A 120 0.41 1.11 12.88
N THR A 121 1.38 1.95 12.56
CA THR A 121 2.23 1.82 11.37
C THR A 121 3.61 1.34 11.79
N GLU A 122 4.07 0.24 11.21
CA GLU A 122 5.40 -0.32 11.38
C GLU A 122 6.20 -0.05 10.10
N LEU A 123 7.36 0.59 10.24
CA LEU A 123 8.21 0.86 9.09
C LEU A 123 9.09 -0.35 8.77
N LEU A 124 8.98 -0.83 7.53
CA LEU A 124 9.93 -1.77 6.95
C LEU A 124 11.15 -0.95 6.53
N GLY A 125 12.24 -1.08 7.29
CA GLY A 125 13.52 -0.41 7.02
C GLY A 125 14.09 -0.79 5.64
N GLU A 126 15.17 -0.10 5.24
CA GLU A 126 15.98 -0.48 4.08
C GLU A 126 16.81 -1.74 4.34
#